data_AF-A0A099NU43-F1
#
_entry.id   AF-A0A099NU43-F1
#
_cell.length_a   1.000
_cell.length_b   1.000
_cell.length_c   1.000
_cell.angle_alpha   90.00
_cell.angle_beta   90.00
_cell.angle_gamma   90.00
#
_symmetry.space_group_name_H-M   'P 1'
#
loop_
_entity.id
_entity.type
_entity.pdbx_description
1 polymer ?
#
loop_
_entity_poly.entity_id
_entity_poly.type
_entity_poly.pdbx_seq_one_letter_code
_entity_poly.pdbx_strand_id
1 'polypeptide(L)'
;MLRSFASKNTLKCFTRSYSVKSESTLLKTPLYETHVELGATMVPFAGFSMPVLYKDQTHIKSHNWTRTNCGVFDVSHMVQHKISGPNTTRFLEKICPTDFSVLKPFQSSLSVLLNNEGGVVDDTIVTKHDQDSYYIVTNAGCRDQDLAFFKEELAKYEDGSEIKHSTFGGTLLAIQGPKSQEIVSKFTNTKLDDLYFGNSRFIDLQGFGTDA
;
A
#
# COMPACT_ATOMS: atom_id res chain seq x y z
N MET A 1 -37.29 -11.26 56.82
CA MET A 1 -35.89 -10.82 57.06
C MET A 1 -35.00 -11.77 56.27
N LEU A 2 -34.39 -11.31 55.16
CA LEU A 2 -33.11 -11.74 54.51
C LEU A 2 -32.72 -13.25 54.60
N ARG A 3 -32.50 -14.05 53.54
CA ARG A 3 -31.73 -13.88 52.27
C ARG A 3 -32.03 -15.09 51.36
N SER A 4 -31.94 -14.94 50.02
CA SER A 4 -31.10 -15.81 49.18
C SER A 4 -30.92 -15.21 47.78
N PHE A 5 -29.69 -15.28 47.30
CA PHE A 5 -29.14 -14.72 46.06
C PHE A 5 -29.47 -15.58 44.83
N ALA A 6 -29.69 -14.93 43.68
CA ALA A 6 -29.27 -15.46 42.39
C ALA A 6 -29.05 -14.30 41.39
N SER A 7 -27.79 -13.91 41.23
CA SER A 7 -27.33 -13.04 40.15
C SER A 7 -27.41 -13.81 38.83
N LYS A 8 -28.14 -13.27 37.84
CA LYS A 8 -28.06 -13.70 36.44
C LYS A 8 -27.27 -12.66 35.66
N ASN A 9 -25.95 -12.79 35.70
CA ASN A 9 -25.06 -12.13 34.75
C ASN A 9 -25.35 -12.68 33.35
N THR A 10 -26.10 -11.92 32.56
CA THR A 10 -26.26 -12.21 31.14
C THR A 10 -25.18 -11.43 30.41
N LEU A 11 -24.05 -12.08 30.15
CA LEU A 11 -22.99 -11.56 29.29
C LEU A 11 -23.60 -11.35 27.89
N LYS A 12 -23.79 -10.09 27.48
CA LYS A 12 -24.08 -9.74 26.09
C LYS A 12 -22.83 -10.09 25.28
N CYS A 13 -22.88 -11.25 24.62
CA CYS A 13 -21.93 -11.61 23.59
C CYS A 13 -22.06 -10.58 22.46
N PHE A 14 -21.09 -9.68 22.35
CA PHE A 14 -20.96 -8.85 21.15
C PHE A 14 -20.51 -9.77 20.02
N THR A 15 -21.46 -10.17 19.17
CA THR A 15 -21.15 -10.74 17.86
C THR A 15 -20.31 -9.74 17.10
N ARG A 16 -19.04 -10.09 16.87
CA ARG A 16 -18.17 -9.38 15.96
C ARG A 16 -18.70 -9.61 14.55
N SER A 17 -19.55 -8.70 14.08
CA SER A 17 -20.02 -8.72 12.70
C SER A 17 -18.83 -8.40 11.80
N TYR A 18 -18.28 -9.40 11.13
CA TYR A 18 -17.45 -9.16 9.95
C TYR A 18 -18.38 -8.49 8.92
N SER A 19 -18.09 -7.24 8.57
CA SER A 19 -18.78 -6.53 7.51
C SER A 19 -18.44 -7.21 6.18
N VAL A 20 -19.21 -8.22 5.79
CA VAL A 20 -19.24 -8.67 4.39
C VAL A 20 -20.17 -7.70 3.67
N LYS A 21 -19.60 -6.60 3.20
CA LYS A 21 -20.33 -5.59 2.42
C LYS A 21 -20.55 -6.13 1.00
N SER A 22 -21.82 -6.45 0.70
CA SER A 22 -22.55 -6.62 -0.58
C SER A 22 -21.85 -7.15 -1.85
N GLU A 23 -22.63 -7.90 -2.63
CA GLU A 23 -22.43 -8.42 -4.00
C GLU A 23 -22.09 -7.33 -5.07
N SER A 24 -21.07 -6.50 -4.85
CA SER A 24 -20.47 -5.68 -5.90
C SER A 24 -19.45 -6.52 -6.67
N THR A 25 -19.41 -6.38 -8.00
CA THR A 25 -18.34 -6.98 -8.82
C THR A 25 -16.99 -6.51 -8.30
N LEU A 26 -16.20 -7.44 -7.76
CA LEU A 26 -14.87 -7.14 -7.22
C LEU A 26 -13.95 -6.61 -8.32
N LEU A 27 -13.14 -5.61 -7.98
CA LEU A 27 -12.08 -5.13 -8.84
C LEU A 27 -11.02 -6.23 -9.03
N LYS A 28 -10.33 -6.21 -10.16
CA LYS A 28 -9.25 -7.16 -10.49
C LYS A 28 -7.93 -6.41 -10.62
N THR A 29 -6.83 -7.00 -10.13
CA THR A 29 -5.48 -6.49 -10.40
C THR A 29 -5.07 -6.83 -11.84
N PRO A 30 -4.04 -6.17 -12.40
CA PRO A 30 -3.51 -6.53 -13.72
C PRO A 30 -3.05 -8.00 -13.81
N LEU A 31 -2.65 -8.61 -12.69
CA LEU A 31 -2.19 -10.00 -12.62
C LEU A 31 -3.30 -11.01 -12.26
N TYR A 32 -4.57 -10.60 -12.25
CA TYR A 32 -5.68 -11.46 -11.83
C TYR A 32 -5.74 -12.78 -12.61
N GLU A 33 -5.67 -12.73 -13.94
CA GLU A 33 -5.79 -13.95 -14.76
C GLU A 33 -4.58 -14.88 -14.52
N THR A 34 -3.38 -14.33 -14.34
CA THR A 34 -2.18 -15.09 -13.96
C THR A 34 -2.35 -15.80 -12.62
N HIS A 35 -2.96 -15.15 -11.62
CA HIS A 35 -3.24 -15.80 -10.33
C HIS A 35 -4.20 -16.99 -10.49
N VAL A 36 -5.25 -16.82 -11.29
CA VAL A 36 -6.21 -17.89 -11.58
C VAL A 36 -5.53 -19.07 -12.30
N GLU A 37 -4.70 -18.80 -13.31
CA GLU A 37 -3.93 -19.81 -14.04
C GLU A 37 -2.96 -20.58 -13.12
N LEU A 38 -2.34 -19.90 -12.16
CA LEU A 38 -1.46 -20.51 -11.15
C LEU A 38 -2.23 -21.25 -10.04
N GLY A 39 -3.56 -21.34 -10.13
CA GLY A 39 -4.41 -22.07 -9.20
C GLY A 39 -4.53 -21.36 -7.84
N ALA A 40 -4.56 -20.03 -7.85
CA ALA A 40 -4.83 -19.27 -6.64
C ALA A 40 -6.29 -19.37 -6.20
N THR A 41 -6.51 -19.51 -4.89
CA THR A 41 -7.81 -19.26 -4.27
C THR A 41 -8.01 -17.75 -4.20
N MET A 42 -8.99 -17.23 -4.94
CA MET A 42 -9.30 -15.81 -5.00
C MET A 42 -10.37 -15.44 -3.96
N VAL A 43 -10.13 -14.37 -3.19
CA VAL A 43 -11.04 -13.92 -2.13
C VAL A 43 -11.30 -12.40 -2.20
N PRO A 44 -12.44 -11.92 -1.69
CA PRO A 44 -12.67 -10.49 -1.50
C PRO A 44 -11.70 -9.90 -0.48
N PHE A 45 -10.93 -8.89 -0.88
CA PHE A 45 -10.08 -8.11 0.01
C PHE A 45 -10.02 -6.65 -0.45
N ALA A 46 -10.43 -5.72 0.42
CA ALA A 46 -10.43 -4.28 0.14
C ALA A 46 -11.11 -3.87 -1.19
N GLY A 47 -12.20 -4.56 -1.56
CA GLY A 47 -12.93 -4.31 -2.82
C GLY A 47 -12.32 -4.98 -4.06
N PHE A 48 -11.20 -5.70 -3.92
CA PHE A 48 -10.54 -6.46 -4.98
C PHE A 48 -10.72 -7.97 -4.81
N SER A 49 -10.61 -8.71 -5.90
CA SER A 49 -10.46 -10.16 -5.91
C SER A 49 -8.98 -10.50 -5.88
N MET A 50 -8.49 -10.93 -4.72
CA MET A 50 -7.06 -11.11 -4.44
C MET A 50 -6.70 -12.57 -4.17
N PRO A 51 -5.48 -13.02 -4.56
CA PRO A 51 -5.01 -14.36 -4.24
C PRO A 51 -4.69 -14.51 -2.76
N VAL A 52 -5.27 -15.51 -2.08
CA VAL A 52 -4.99 -15.79 -0.66
C VAL A 52 -4.02 -16.95 -0.47
N LEU A 53 -4.12 -17.97 -1.32
CA LEU A 53 -3.32 -19.19 -1.30
C LEU A 53 -3.19 -19.72 -2.72
N TYR A 54 -2.08 -20.41 -3.01
CA TYR A 54 -1.89 -21.17 -4.24
C TYR A 54 -1.99 -22.66 -3.93
N LYS A 55 -2.35 -23.46 -4.93
CA LYS A 55 -2.55 -24.91 -4.80
C LYS A 55 -1.39 -25.58 -4.05
N ASP A 56 -1.73 -26.48 -3.14
CA ASP A 56 -0.79 -27.28 -2.32
C ASP A 56 0.10 -26.48 -1.34
N GLN A 57 -0.19 -25.17 -1.14
CA GLN A 57 0.46 -24.31 -0.15
C GLN A 57 -0.44 -23.98 1.05
N THR A 58 0.18 -23.58 2.16
CA THR A 58 -0.50 -23.04 3.33
C THR A 58 0.14 -21.69 3.71
N HIS A 59 -0.60 -20.83 4.41
CA HIS A 59 -0.06 -19.53 4.86
C HIS A 59 1.23 -19.70 5.67
N ILE A 60 1.32 -20.75 6.49
CA ILE A 60 2.52 -21.08 7.27
C ILE A 60 3.69 -21.43 6.36
N LYS A 61 3.47 -22.27 5.33
CA LYS A 61 4.50 -22.62 4.35
C LYS A 61 4.98 -21.39 3.58
N SER A 62 4.08 -20.56 3.09
CA SER A 62 4.43 -19.33 2.34
C SER A 62 5.17 -18.32 3.22
N HIS A 63 4.77 -18.18 4.49
CA HIS A 63 5.48 -17.36 5.47
C HIS A 63 6.91 -17.85 5.69
N ASN A 64 7.08 -19.13 6.03
CA ASN A 64 8.40 -19.71 6.29
C ASN A 64 9.30 -19.69 5.04
N TRP A 65 8.71 -19.91 3.85
CA TRP A 65 9.42 -19.78 2.58
C TRP A 65 9.96 -18.37 2.39
N THR A 66 9.12 -17.34 2.56
CA THR A 66 9.54 -15.94 2.40
C THR A 66 10.65 -15.56 3.39
N ARG A 67 10.59 -16.07 4.63
CA ARG A 67 11.61 -15.82 5.65
C ARG A 67 12.98 -16.42 5.31
N THR A 68 13.04 -17.50 4.54
CA THR A 68 14.27 -18.25 4.25
C THR A 68 14.71 -18.18 2.78
N ASN A 69 13.83 -17.71 1.88
CA ASN A 69 14.04 -17.66 0.43
C ASN A 69 13.62 -16.30 -0.13
N CYS A 70 12.78 -16.31 -1.17
CA CYS A 70 12.22 -15.15 -1.84
C CYS A 70 10.75 -15.47 -2.15
N GLY A 71 9.85 -14.63 -1.66
CA GLY A 71 8.42 -14.65 -1.95
C GLY A 71 8.03 -13.43 -2.79
N VAL A 72 7.03 -13.59 -3.65
CA VAL A 72 6.48 -12.53 -4.49
C VAL A 72 5.02 -12.31 -4.10
N PHE A 73 4.65 -11.06 -3.89
CA PHE A 73 3.32 -10.66 -3.47
C PHE A 73 2.77 -9.62 -4.46
N ASP A 74 1.57 -9.89 -4.99
CA ASP A 74 0.83 -8.90 -5.75
C ASP A 74 0.13 -7.93 -4.78
N VAL A 75 0.63 -6.70 -4.74
CA VAL A 75 0.08 -5.60 -3.94
C VAL A 75 -0.50 -4.49 -4.84
N SER A 76 -0.80 -4.80 -6.11
CA SER A 76 -1.32 -3.84 -7.11
C SER A 76 -2.68 -3.24 -6.76
N HIS A 77 -3.38 -3.80 -5.78
CA HIS A 77 -4.62 -3.27 -5.25
C HIS A 77 -4.42 -2.01 -4.38
N MET A 78 -3.20 -1.77 -3.86
CA MET A 78 -2.83 -0.52 -3.20
C MET A 78 -2.95 0.67 -4.15
N VAL A 79 -3.10 1.88 -3.58
CA VAL A 79 -3.27 3.08 -4.39
C VAL A 79 -1.91 3.71 -4.65
N GLN A 80 -1.58 3.92 -5.92
CA GLN A 80 -0.33 4.50 -6.37
C GLN A 80 -0.59 5.94 -6.82
N HIS A 81 -0.14 6.91 -6.04
CA HIS A 81 -0.32 8.33 -6.32
C HIS A 81 0.97 8.96 -6.85
N LYS A 82 0.80 9.90 -7.78
CA LYS A 82 1.84 10.83 -8.20
C LYS A 82 1.37 12.24 -7.87
N ILE A 83 2.17 12.96 -7.09
CA ILE A 83 1.93 14.36 -6.75
C ILE A 83 3.15 15.18 -7.13
N SER A 84 2.95 16.28 -7.85
CA SER A 84 4.06 17.11 -8.31
C SER A 84 3.63 18.55 -8.56
N GLY A 85 4.58 19.48 -8.46
CA GLY A 85 4.38 20.89 -8.70
C GLY A 85 4.96 21.75 -7.57
N PRO A 86 5.07 23.07 -7.75
CA PRO A 86 5.67 23.94 -6.75
C PRO A 86 5.02 23.76 -5.37
N ASN A 87 5.82 23.85 -4.31
CA ASN A 87 5.37 23.74 -2.92
C ASN A 87 4.77 22.37 -2.53
N THR A 88 4.96 21.31 -3.31
CA THR A 88 4.46 19.97 -2.97
C THR A 88 5.00 19.50 -1.62
N THR A 89 6.28 19.76 -1.31
CA THR A 89 6.89 19.43 -0.01
C THR A 89 6.08 20.04 1.15
N ARG A 90 5.78 21.34 1.06
CA ARG A 90 5.04 22.08 2.09
C ARG A 90 3.59 21.60 2.21
N PHE A 91 2.94 21.28 1.10
CA PHE A 91 1.61 20.67 1.11
C PHE A 91 1.63 19.33 1.84
N LEU A 92 2.58 18.44 1.52
CA LEU A 92 2.68 17.13 2.15
C LEU A 92 2.97 17.26 3.65
N GLU A 93 3.83 18.18 4.07
CA GLU A 93 4.12 18.47 5.48
C GLU A 93 2.93 19.07 6.24
N LYS A 94 1.93 19.63 5.54
CA LYS A 94 0.67 20.07 6.16
C LYS A 94 -0.23 18.89 6.52
N ILE A 95 -0.20 17.83 5.72
CA ILE A 95 -1.10 16.67 5.86
C ILE A 95 -0.42 15.45 6.48
N CYS A 96 0.90 15.50 6.71
CA CYS A 96 1.70 14.42 7.28
C CYS A 96 2.63 14.95 8.39
N PRO A 97 2.86 14.19 9.48
CA PRO A 97 3.77 14.58 10.56
C PRO A 97 5.20 14.17 10.25
N THR A 98 5.70 14.48 9.05
CA THR A 98 7.03 14.04 8.60
C THR A 98 7.69 15.17 7.82
N ASP A 99 8.93 15.49 8.20
CA ASP A 99 9.77 16.41 7.44
C ASP A 99 10.20 15.73 6.14
N PHE A 100 9.62 16.15 5.01
CA PHE A 100 9.94 15.64 3.69
C PHE A 100 11.00 16.49 2.99
N SER A 101 11.35 17.65 3.56
CA SER A 101 12.42 18.52 3.06
C SER A 101 13.80 17.86 3.18
N VAL A 102 14.00 17.04 4.21
CA VAL A 102 15.26 16.31 4.45
C VAL A 102 15.46 15.08 3.54
N LEU A 103 14.40 14.60 2.90
CA LEU A 103 14.51 13.49 1.96
C LEU A 103 15.29 13.93 0.71
N LYS A 104 16.29 13.13 0.35
CA LYS A 104 16.96 13.25 -0.95
C LYS A 104 16.07 12.62 -2.04
N PRO A 105 16.29 12.99 -3.33
CA PRO A 105 15.67 12.27 -4.43
C PRO A 105 15.89 10.76 -4.31
N PHE A 106 14.83 10.03 -4.60
CA PHE A 106 14.67 8.58 -4.46
C PHE A 106 14.76 8.02 -3.05
N GLN A 107 14.52 8.84 -2.02
CA GLN A 107 14.35 8.35 -0.65
C GLN A 107 12.88 8.35 -0.22
N SER A 108 12.56 7.39 0.64
CA SER A 108 11.21 7.14 1.14
C SER A 108 11.16 7.26 2.66
N SER A 109 10.04 7.72 3.18
CA SER A 109 9.69 7.66 4.60
C SER A 109 8.32 7.04 4.78
N LEU A 110 8.17 6.26 5.86
CA LEU A 110 6.85 5.91 6.39
C LEU A 110 6.27 7.15 7.06
N SER A 111 4.98 7.40 6.83
CA SER A 111 4.24 8.51 7.42
C SER A 111 2.78 8.12 7.62
N VAL A 112 1.98 9.07 8.11
CA VAL A 112 0.54 8.96 8.25
C VAL A 112 -0.12 10.22 7.69
N LEU A 113 -1.25 10.05 7.02
CA LEU A 113 -2.14 11.15 6.68
C LEU A 113 -2.90 11.57 7.94
N LEU A 114 -2.90 12.85 8.27
CA LEU A 114 -3.57 13.40 9.45
C LEU A 114 -4.71 14.33 9.06
N ASN A 115 -5.81 14.23 9.79
CA ASN A 115 -6.86 15.24 9.74
C ASN A 115 -6.50 16.47 10.60
N ASN A 116 -7.33 17.51 10.53
CA ASN A 116 -7.10 18.77 11.26
C ASN A 116 -7.14 18.66 12.79
N GLU A 117 -7.61 17.53 13.33
CA GLU A 117 -7.65 17.26 14.77
C GLU A 117 -6.45 16.40 15.23
N GLY A 118 -5.53 16.07 14.31
CA GLY A 118 -4.39 15.18 14.58
C GLY A 118 -4.74 13.69 14.58
N GLY A 119 -5.96 13.32 14.16
CA GLY A 119 -6.36 11.93 13.98
C GLY A 119 -5.78 11.32 12.70
N VAL A 120 -5.37 10.05 12.78
CA VAL A 120 -4.85 9.30 11.64
C VAL A 120 -5.98 8.94 10.67
N VAL A 121 -5.80 9.33 9.41
CA VAL A 121 -6.67 9.00 8.28
C VAL A 121 -6.25 7.66 7.67
N ASP A 122 -4.96 7.52 7.32
CA ASP A 122 -4.33 6.28 6.85
C ASP A 122 -2.81 6.34 7.07
N ASP A 123 -2.12 5.20 7.05
CA ASP A 123 -0.65 5.15 6.95
C ASP A 123 -0.19 5.06 5.49
N THR A 124 1.00 5.59 5.20
CA THR A 124 1.48 5.73 3.82
C THR A 124 2.99 5.68 3.73
N ILE A 125 3.50 5.19 2.60
CA ILE A 125 4.90 5.37 2.22
C ILE A 125 4.98 6.53 1.23
N VAL A 126 5.80 7.53 1.55
CA VAL A 126 6.04 8.71 0.70
C VAL A 126 7.47 8.65 0.20
N THR A 127 7.64 8.60 -1.12
CA THR A 127 8.93 8.59 -1.80
C THR A 127 9.13 9.90 -2.55
N LYS A 128 10.22 10.60 -2.28
CA LYS A 128 10.61 11.77 -3.07
C LYS A 128 11.26 11.30 -4.36
N HIS A 129 10.72 11.64 -5.51
CA HIS A 129 11.36 11.36 -6.81
C HIS A 129 12.26 12.51 -7.25
N ASP A 130 11.86 13.75 -6.98
CA ASP A 130 12.62 14.97 -7.31
C ASP A 130 12.24 16.09 -6.32
N GLN A 131 12.79 17.30 -6.49
CA GLN A 131 12.60 18.46 -5.62
C GLN A 131 11.13 18.70 -5.23
N ASP A 132 10.22 18.58 -6.20
CA ASP A 132 8.79 18.86 -6.07
C ASP A 132 7.95 17.75 -6.73
N SER A 133 8.41 16.50 -6.67
CA SER A 133 7.75 15.34 -7.26
C SER A 133 7.85 14.15 -6.33
N TYR A 134 6.70 13.57 -5.99
CA TYR A 134 6.57 12.49 -5.02
C TYR A 134 5.71 11.36 -5.55
N TYR A 135 6.07 10.16 -5.11
CA TYR A 135 5.32 8.93 -5.31
C TYR A 135 4.85 8.40 -3.96
N ILE A 136 3.56 8.17 -3.85
CA ILE A 136 2.91 7.87 -2.57
C ILE A 136 2.09 6.60 -2.73
N VAL A 137 2.20 5.69 -1.76
CA VAL A 137 1.42 4.45 -1.72
C VAL A 137 0.59 4.42 -0.45
N THR A 138 -0.74 4.34 -0.60
CA THR A 138 -1.71 4.20 0.51
C THR A 138 -2.42 2.86 0.47
N ASN A 139 -3.10 2.51 1.56
CA ASN A 139 -3.74 1.21 1.70
C ASN A 139 -4.95 1.05 0.78
N ALA A 140 -5.11 -0.17 0.25
CA ALA A 140 -6.23 -0.48 -0.64
C ALA A 140 -7.60 -0.28 0.02
N GLY A 141 -7.72 -0.59 1.32
CA GLY A 141 -8.97 -0.48 2.07
C GLY A 141 -9.42 0.96 2.32
N CYS A 142 -8.49 1.91 2.24
CA CYS A 142 -8.72 3.33 2.45
C CYS A 142 -8.85 4.10 1.12
N ARG A 143 -8.79 3.43 -0.03
CA ARG A 143 -8.76 4.05 -1.38
C ARG A 143 -9.72 5.22 -1.57
N ASP A 144 -11.01 5.02 -1.32
CA ASP A 144 -12.01 6.06 -1.56
C ASP A 144 -11.85 7.23 -0.59
N GLN A 145 -11.49 6.93 0.66
CA GLN A 145 -11.23 7.90 1.71
C GLN A 145 -9.97 8.73 1.41
N ASP A 146 -8.87 8.09 1.01
CA ASP A 146 -7.61 8.76 0.71
C ASP A 146 -7.72 9.64 -0.53
N LEU A 147 -8.39 9.16 -1.58
CA LEU A 147 -8.63 9.95 -2.79
C LEU A 147 -9.47 11.19 -2.51
N ALA A 148 -10.52 11.05 -1.69
CA ALA A 148 -11.31 12.18 -1.24
C ALA A 148 -10.46 13.14 -0.38
N PHE A 149 -9.67 12.61 0.56
CA PHE A 149 -8.79 13.38 1.42
C PHE A 149 -7.80 14.23 0.63
N PHE A 150 -7.04 13.63 -0.31
CA PHE A 150 -6.12 14.38 -1.17
C PHE A 150 -6.84 15.48 -1.96
N LYS A 151 -8.00 15.16 -2.56
CA LYS A 151 -8.78 16.13 -3.33
C LYS A 151 -9.25 17.31 -2.48
N GLU A 152 -9.76 17.03 -1.28
CA GLU A 152 -10.23 18.06 -0.36
C GLU A 152 -9.11 18.92 0.19
N GLU A 153 -8.00 18.32 0.61
CA GLU A 153 -6.87 19.07 1.16
C GLU A 153 -6.16 19.91 0.09
N LEU A 154 -6.07 19.41 -1.15
CA LEU A 154 -5.59 20.21 -2.28
C LEU A 154 -6.52 21.39 -2.58
N ALA A 155 -7.83 21.19 -2.54
CA ALA A 155 -8.80 22.28 -2.76
C ALA A 155 -8.73 23.37 -1.69
N LYS A 156 -8.32 23.02 -0.46
CA LYS A 156 -8.11 23.97 0.66
C LYS A 156 -6.70 24.60 0.67
N TYR A 157 -5.80 24.17 -0.20
CA TYR A 157 -4.41 24.62 -0.19
C TYR A 157 -4.25 25.93 -0.98
N GLU A 158 -4.43 27.05 -0.28
CA GLU A 158 -4.43 28.42 -0.85
C GLU A 158 -3.00 29.01 -1.07
N ASP A 159 -2.10 28.28 -1.75
CA ASP A 159 -0.73 28.78 -2.03
C ASP A 159 -0.52 29.17 -3.51
N GLY A 160 -1.58 29.20 -4.31
CA GLY A 160 -1.52 29.52 -5.75
C GLY A 160 -0.66 28.56 -6.59
N SER A 161 -0.18 27.46 -5.99
CA SER A 161 0.68 26.48 -6.66
C SER A 161 -0.14 25.49 -7.47
N GLU A 162 0.29 25.23 -8.71
CA GLU A 162 -0.29 24.21 -9.58
C GLU A 162 0.15 22.80 -9.18
N ILE A 163 -0.20 22.35 -7.96
CA ILE A 163 0.05 20.98 -7.51
C ILE A 163 -0.87 20.04 -8.28
N LYS A 164 -0.28 19.12 -9.04
CA LYS A 164 -0.96 18.08 -9.80
C LYS A 164 -0.93 16.80 -9.02
N HIS A 165 -2.10 16.26 -8.70
CA HIS A 165 -2.28 14.93 -8.13
C HIS A 165 -2.97 14.03 -9.14
N SER A 166 -2.45 12.82 -9.27
CA SER A 166 -3.03 11.77 -10.10
C SER A 166 -2.74 10.42 -9.48
N THR A 167 -3.51 9.42 -9.89
CA THR A 167 -3.15 8.02 -9.66
C THR A 167 -2.77 7.41 -10.99
N PHE A 168 -1.92 6.38 -10.95
CA PHE A 168 -1.70 5.55 -12.13
C PHE A 168 -2.06 4.10 -11.81
N GLY A 169 -2.68 3.45 -12.79
CA GLY A 169 -2.89 2.01 -12.77
C GLY A 169 -1.60 1.32 -13.18
N GLY A 170 -1.26 0.22 -12.51
CA GLY A 170 -0.06 -0.54 -12.82
C GLY A 170 0.10 -1.71 -11.86
N THR A 171 1.01 -2.60 -12.21
CA THR A 171 1.38 -3.72 -11.35
C THR A 171 2.32 -3.23 -10.25
N LEU A 172 2.02 -3.55 -9.00
CA LEU A 172 2.91 -3.34 -7.86
C LEU A 172 3.21 -4.69 -7.23
N LEU A 173 4.48 -5.10 -7.30
CA LEU A 173 4.96 -6.34 -6.70
C LEU A 173 5.87 -6.06 -5.51
N ALA A 174 5.61 -6.75 -4.41
CA ALA A 174 6.56 -6.83 -3.30
C ALA A 174 7.36 -8.14 -3.41
N ILE A 175 8.66 -8.03 -3.60
CA ILE A 175 9.59 -9.16 -3.65
C ILE A 175 10.34 -9.18 -2.31
N GLN A 176 10.09 -10.20 -1.50
CA GLN A 176 10.48 -10.22 -0.08
C GLN A 176 11.23 -11.48 0.31
N GLY A 177 12.17 -11.34 1.26
CA GLY A 177 12.99 -12.44 1.78
C GLY A 177 14.48 -12.26 1.53
N PRO A 178 15.35 -13.01 2.23
CA PRO A 178 16.80 -12.84 2.17
C PRO A 178 17.40 -13.07 0.77
N LYS A 179 16.71 -13.79 -0.12
CA LYS A 179 17.18 -14.03 -1.50
C LYS A 179 16.64 -13.02 -2.52
N SER A 180 15.88 -12.01 -2.10
CA SER A 180 15.21 -11.08 -3.03
C SER A 180 16.19 -10.34 -3.93
N GLN A 181 17.26 -9.77 -3.35
CA GLN A 181 18.28 -9.06 -4.13
C GLN A 181 18.93 -9.96 -5.17
N GLU A 182 19.28 -11.21 -4.81
CA GLU A 182 19.85 -12.20 -5.74
C GLU A 182 18.90 -12.49 -6.91
N ILE A 183 17.62 -12.69 -6.63
CA ILE A 183 16.60 -12.99 -7.64
C ILE A 183 16.37 -11.79 -8.56
N VAL A 184 16.18 -10.59 -8.02
CA VAL A 184 15.92 -9.37 -8.83
C VAL A 184 17.14 -9.03 -9.68
N SER A 185 18.36 -9.24 -9.19
CA SER A 185 19.60 -9.00 -9.95
C SER A 185 19.71 -9.84 -11.22
N LYS A 186 18.94 -10.94 -11.37
CA LYS A 186 18.92 -11.75 -12.60
C LYS A 186 18.16 -11.08 -13.74
N PHE A 187 17.36 -10.06 -13.41
CA PHE A 187 16.52 -9.33 -14.37
C PHE A 187 17.03 -7.94 -14.65
N THR A 188 18.23 -7.56 -14.21
CA THR A 188 18.78 -6.23 -14.51
C THR A 188 20.30 -6.25 -14.52
N ASN A 189 20.91 -5.36 -15.32
CA ASN A 189 22.35 -5.10 -15.26
C ASN A 189 22.70 -4.08 -14.16
N THR A 190 21.71 -3.43 -13.55
CA THR A 190 21.93 -2.46 -12.49
C THR A 190 22.32 -3.15 -11.20
N LYS A 191 23.42 -2.71 -10.60
CA LYS A 191 23.87 -3.18 -9.29
C LYS A 191 22.86 -2.74 -8.21
N LEU A 192 22.48 -3.68 -7.34
CA LEU A 192 21.47 -3.48 -6.30
C LEU A 192 22.02 -3.51 -4.86
N ASP A 193 23.31 -3.76 -4.67
CA ASP A 193 23.92 -3.87 -3.34
C ASP A 193 24.15 -2.51 -2.64
N ASP A 194 23.90 -1.41 -3.35
CA ASP A 194 23.87 -0.03 -2.87
C ASP A 194 22.44 0.50 -2.67
N LEU A 195 21.42 -0.32 -2.94
CA LEU A 195 20.01 0.03 -2.73
C LEU A 195 19.62 -0.25 -1.27
N TYR A 196 20.02 0.67 -0.38
CA TYR A 196 19.74 0.57 1.04
C TYR A 196 18.26 0.76 1.38
N PHE A 197 17.88 0.39 2.61
CA PHE A 197 16.52 0.60 3.12
C PHE A 197 16.08 2.06 2.97
N GLY A 198 14.87 2.25 2.44
CA GLY A 198 14.32 3.57 2.17
C GLY A 198 14.86 4.24 0.92
N ASN A 199 15.73 3.59 0.14
CA ASN A 199 16.14 4.08 -1.18
C ASN A 199 15.35 3.39 -2.29
N SER A 200 15.15 4.10 -3.39
CA SER A 200 14.50 3.63 -4.61
C SER A 200 15.35 4.00 -5.84
N ARG A 201 15.03 3.45 -7.00
CA ARG A 201 15.66 3.79 -8.27
C ARG A 201 14.77 3.33 -9.41
N PHE A 202 14.71 4.08 -10.50
CA PHE A 202 14.18 3.57 -11.76
C PHE A 202 15.20 2.64 -12.41
N ILE A 203 14.78 1.41 -12.68
CA ILE A 203 15.63 0.34 -13.20
C ILE A 203 14.89 -0.35 -14.34
N ASP A 204 15.58 -0.54 -15.46
CA ASP A 204 15.07 -1.37 -16.54
C ASP A 204 15.19 -2.85 -16.15
N LEU A 205 14.05 -3.55 -16.15
CA LEU A 205 13.99 -4.99 -15.93
C LEU A 205 13.97 -5.72 -17.28
N GLN A 206 15.01 -6.51 -17.53
CA GLN A 206 15.11 -7.38 -18.70
C GLN A 206 14.03 -8.47 -18.67
N GLY A 207 13.44 -8.74 -19.84
CA GLY A 207 12.39 -9.77 -19.98
C GLY A 207 11.00 -9.31 -19.56
N PHE A 208 10.87 -8.08 -19.05
CA PHE A 208 9.59 -7.41 -18.83
C PHE A 208 9.55 -6.20 -19.78
N GLY A 209 8.48 -6.06 -20.56
CA GLY A 209 8.33 -4.88 -21.42
C GLY A 209 8.35 -3.63 -20.56
N THR A 210 9.26 -2.70 -20.83
CA THR A 210 9.08 -1.33 -20.33
C THR A 210 7.95 -0.73 -21.14
N ASP A 211 6.90 -0.27 -20.49
CA ASP A 211 5.85 0.51 -21.16
C ASP A 211 6.53 1.70 -21.84
N ALA A 212 6.50 1.71 -23.18
CA ALA A 212 6.96 2.81 -24.02
C ALA A 212 5.90 3.90 -24.13
#